data_AF-A0A2S0MQN3-F1
#
_entry.id   AF-A0A2S0MQN3-F1
#
_cell.length_a   1.000
_cell.length_b   1.000
_cell.length_c   1.000
_cell.angle_alpha   90.00
_cell.angle_beta   90.00
_cell.angle_gamma   90.00
#
_symmetry.space_group_name_H-M   'P 1'
#
loop_
_entity.id
_entity.type
_entity.pdbx_description
1 polymer ?
#
loop_
_entity_poly.entity_id
_entity_poly.type
_entity_poly.pdbx_seq_one_letter_code
_entity_poly.pdbx_strand_id
1 'polypeptide(L)'
;MASKGVIFQRLLERGFYPRELPPTFRTVNFGSLLASKPAYLKPQKDFSGETVFLDGATFQGNHRTFGVINPINYALLSEFLAENWPDVEKVMAISQFSAFKVVFPDNIAVGGRAFQRSSFSGKLKKQAYLSSAYPSVVHLDINRFYGSIYSHSIPWAVLGKPEALKQHKAKTLDTHWSAELDRLIRACNRNQTIGIPIGPDTSRVVSELVLSRIDHELKKNGAGLRKRQVFHNIDDYEIGVENTTEAERVIARFEKEIRKFELRSHDGKTGVISGELPENLRWEPKFNLLKGLEDEEFLDGFFALLASERGAYPGSNIVGYGLSRFAKKIASCSDKELSLRHLQTLLYSSPRFVSWVAPLFVGLKGGDDLDRAQKRLLRWGVEECSRRHDIVSLLWFLYLHLQFDLKLSKALKKLCFEVESVLVDLVLAHADHNGLVKGGFAEAPGRYQNASLGSSAWLFLYETEVRGWKAAAGTTKIGQSEDPKKFFKLMKKNDVHFYDITAFGVSAFPWSLGEDDFYPTHEDTENWLDFDGLDADEDDDEDYFVY
;
A
#
# COMPACT_ATOMS: atom_id res chain seq x y z
N MET A 1 5.41 -18.26 -16.37
CA MET A 1 4.20 -17.86 -15.62
C MET A 1 4.21 -18.54 -14.25
N ALA A 2 3.93 -17.81 -13.18
CA ALA A 2 3.80 -18.38 -11.84
C ALA A 2 2.60 -19.36 -11.78
N SER A 3 2.72 -20.45 -11.02
CA SER A 3 1.62 -21.41 -10.88
C SER A 3 0.46 -20.82 -10.05
N LYS A 4 -0.76 -21.32 -10.26
CA LYS A 4 -1.94 -20.98 -9.44
C LYS A 4 -1.64 -21.01 -7.94
N GLY A 5 -0.97 -22.07 -7.47
CA GLY A 5 -0.64 -22.25 -6.05
C GLY A 5 0.28 -21.14 -5.53
N VAL A 6 1.28 -20.75 -6.33
CA VAL A 6 2.21 -19.66 -5.99
C VAL A 6 1.49 -18.31 -5.93
N ILE A 7 0.64 -18.00 -6.91
CA ILE A 7 -0.14 -16.75 -6.93
C ILE A 7 -1.04 -16.67 -5.71
N PHE A 8 -1.79 -17.74 -5.44
CA PHE A 8 -2.70 -17.79 -4.30
C PHE A 8 -1.96 -17.61 -2.98
N GLN A 9 -0.89 -18.38 -2.75
CA GLN A 9 -0.08 -18.27 -1.54
C GLN A 9 0.47 -16.85 -1.33
N ARG A 10 1.00 -16.22 -2.39
CA ARG A 10 1.59 -14.88 -2.31
C ARG A 10 0.59 -13.78 -2.01
N LEU A 11 -0.61 -13.86 -2.58
CA LEU A 11 -1.68 -12.92 -2.25
C LEU A 11 -1.99 -12.98 -0.74
N LEU A 12 -2.11 -14.18 -0.17
CA LEU A 12 -2.37 -14.37 1.25
C LEU A 12 -1.23 -13.93 2.18
N GLU A 13 0.02 -14.15 1.77
CA GLU A 13 1.21 -13.85 2.59
C GLU A 13 1.67 -12.39 2.48
N ARG A 14 1.54 -11.76 1.31
CA ARG A 14 2.16 -10.46 1.01
C ARG A 14 1.18 -9.41 0.47
N GLY A 15 -0.01 -9.83 0.07
CA GLY A 15 -1.03 -8.96 -0.51
C GLY A 15 -2.14 -8.57 0.45
N PHE A 16 -2.18 -9.12 1.66
CA PHE A 16 -3.31 -9.01 2.59
C PHE A 16 -3.49 -7.60 3.17
N TYR A 17 -2.43 -7.04 3.76
CA TYR A 17 -2.47 -5.75 4.44
C TYR A 17 -2.12 -4.58 3.52
N PRO A 18 -2.59 -3.35 3.81
CA PRO A 18 -1.98 -2.12 3.28
C PRO A 18 -0.49 -2.07 3.63
N ARG A 19 0.35 -1.58 2.71
CA ARG A 19 1.81 -1.47 2.94
C ARG A 19 2.17 -0.37 3.94
N GLU A 20 1.22 0.52 4.21
CA GLU A 20 1.39 1.68 5.08
C GLU A 20 1.38 1.29 6.57
N LEU A 21 0.95 0.07 6.91
CA LEU A 21 0.93 -0.41 8.30
C LEU A 21 2.34 -0.79 8.82
N PRO A 22 2.57 -0.75 10.15
CA PRO A 22 3.79 -1.26 10.76
C PRO A 22 4.05 -2.74 10.46
N PRO A 23 5.31 -3.22 10.52
CA PRO A 23 5.69 -4.60 10.17
C PRO A 23 4.97 -5.72 10.92
N THR A 24 4.48 -5.43 12.13
CA THR A 24 3.70 -6.37 12.94
C THR A 24 2.37 -6.74 12.31
N PHE A 25 1.82 -5.91 11.41
CA PHE A 25 0.63 -6.25 10.62
C PHE A 25 1.03 -7.06 9.37
N ARG A 26 1.28 -8.35 9.58
CA ARG A 26 1.56 -9.33 8.53
C ARG A 26 0.87 -10.65 8.82
N THR A 27 0.68 -11.47 7.79
CA THR A 27 0.15 -12.82 7.95
C THR A 27 1.29 -13.81 8.18
N VAL A 28 1.08 -14.75 9.09
CA VAL A 28 2.00 -15.85 9.42
C VAL A 28 1.26 -17.15 9.16
N ASN A 29 1.87 -18.07 8.41
CA ASN A 29 1.33 -19.38 8.01
C ASN A 29 0.03 -19.38 7.18
N PHE A 30 -0.66 -18.23 7.01
CA PHE A 30 -1.97 -18.15 6.34
C PHE A 30 -1.94 -18.65 4.89
N GLY A 31 -0.99 -18.17 4.08
CA GLY A 31 -0.84 -18.59 2.69
C GLY A 31 -0.40 -20.05 2.57
N SER A 32 0.67 -20.43 3.26
CA SER A 32 1.16 -21.81 3.29
C SER A 32 0.09 -22.84 3.67
N LEU A 33 -0.78 -22.53 4.65
CA LEU A 33 -1.86 -23.42 5.07
C LEU A 33 -2.92 -23.58 3.97
N LEU A 34 -3.43 -22.48 3.43
CA LEU A 34 -4.52 -22.54 2.45
C LEU A 34 -4.04 -23.03 1.08
N ALA A 35 -2.80 -22.76 0.70
CA ALA A 35 -2.20 -23.31 -0.51
C ALA A 35 -2.05 -24.84 -0.43
N SER A 36 -1.70 -25.38 0.75
CA SER A 36 -1.59 -26.83 0.95
C SER A 36 -2.95 -27.52 1.14
N LYS A 37 -3.97 -26.81 1.60
CA LYS A 37 -5.30 -27.37 1.91
C LYS A 37 -6.46 -26.47 1.43
N PRO A 38 -6.57 -26.19 0.11
CA PRO A 38 -7.58 -25.28 -0.43
C PRO A 38 -9.02 -25.77 -0.22
N ALA A 39 -9.22 -27.08 -0.02
CA ALA A 39 -10.53 -27.66 0.27
C ALA A 39 -11.23 -27.04 1.50
N TYR A 40 -10.49 -26.40 2.42
CA TYR A 40 -11.05 -25.69 3.57
C TYR A 40 -11.81 -24.41 3.24
N LEU A 41 -11.65 -23.85 2.03
CA LEU A 41 -12.43 -22.69 1.58
C LEU A 41 -13.79 -23.08 1.00
N LYS A 42 -13.95 -24.31 0.50
CA LYS A 42 -15.21 -24.77 -0.13
C LYS A 42 -16.47 -24.55 0.73
N PRO A 43 -16.46 -24.79 2.06
CA PRO A 43 -17.63 -24.55 2.91
C PRO A 43 -17.98 -23.07 3.11
N GLN A 44 -17.11 -22.14 2.68
CA GLN A 44 -17.20 -20.71 2.94
C GLN A 44 -17.70 -19.89 1.74
N LYS A 45 -18.06 -20.50 0.61
CA LYS A 45 -18.36 -19.79 -0.65
C LYS A 45 -19.40 -18.67 -0.54
N ASP A 46 -20.35 -18.82 0.38
CA ASP A 46 -21.43 -17.86 0.63
C ASP A 46 -21.16 -16.92 1.81
N PHE A 47 -19.95 -16.98 2.40
CA PHE A 47 -19.57 -16.15 3.53
C PHE A 47 -19.40 -14.68 3.11
N SER A 48 -19.96 -13.78 3.92
CA SER A 48 -19.76 -12.34 3.80
C SER A 48 -19.51 -11.76 5.18
N GLY A 49 -18.26 -11.46 5.46
CA GLY A 49 -17.83 -10.73 6.65
C GLY A 49 -17.68 -9.23 6.39
N GLU A 50 -17.34 -8.51 7.44
CA GLU A 50 -17.06 -7.08 7.37
C GLU A 50 -15.56 -6.79 7.23
N THR A 51 -15.25 -5.82 6.38
CA THR A 51 -13.92 -5.21 6.28
C THR A 51 -13.74 -4.15 7.35
N VAL A 52 -12.54 -4.13 7.94
CA VAL A 52 -12.09 -3.09 8.88
C VAL A 52 -11.58 -1.90 8.07
N PHE A 53 -12.13 -0.72 8.31
CA PHE A 53 -11.64 0.51 7.68
C PHE A 53 -10.88 1.37 8.68
N LEU A 54 -9.81 2.01 8.22
CA LEU A 54 -9.05 2.96 9.01
C LEU A 54 -8.51 4.10 8.15
N ASP A 55 -8.44 5.29 8.73
CA ASP A 55 -7.91 6.47 8.05
C ASP A 55 -6.43 6.66 8.35
N GLY A 56 -5.66 7.01 7.32
CA GLY A 56 -4.25 7.36 7.47
C GLY A 56 -3.88 8.55 6.60
N ALA A 57 -2.99 9.40 7.11
CA ALA A 57 -2.43 10.48 6.32
C ALA A 57 -1.54 9.92 5.19
N THR A 58 -1.80 10.38 3.97
CA THR A 58 -0.87 10.24 2.84
C THR A 58 0.37 11.12 3.05
N PHE A 59 1.41 10.93 2.25
CA PHE A 59 2.62 11.79 2.32
C PHE A 59 2.30 13.29 2.14
N GLN A 60 1.26 13.62 1.36
CA GLN A 60 0.78 15.00 1.15
C GLN A 60 0.02 15.56 2.36
N GLY A 61 -0.44 14.71 3.28
CA GLY A 61 -1.19 15.09 4.48
C GLY A 61 -2.70 14.88 4.38
N ASN A 62 -3.22 14.52 3.20
CA ASN A 62 -4.63 14.18 3.00
C ASN A 62 -4.91 12.80 3.58
N HIS A 63 -6.09 12.58 4.18
CA HIS A 63 -6.47 11.27 4.70
C HIS A 63 -6.95 10.35 3.58
N ARG A 64 -6.61 9.06 3.69
CA ARG A 64 -7.09 7.99 2.83
C ARG A 64 -7.59 6.85 3.72
N THR A 65 -8.74 6.29 3.37
CA THR A 65 -9.35 5.18 4.11
C THR A 65 -8.84 3.86 3.56
N PHE A 66 -8.05 3.14 4.34
CA PHE A 66 -7.53 1.81 4.04
C PHE A 66 -8.46 0.72 4.56
N GLY A 67 -8.43 -0.46 3.94
CA GLY A 67 -9.24 -1.61 4.31
C GLY A 67 -8.41 -2.84 4.68
N VAL A 68 -8.76 -3.49 5.79
CA VAL A 68 -8.29 -4.83 6.16
C VAL A 68 -9.47 -5.79 6.05
N ILE A 69 -9.43 -6.61 5.00
CA ILE A 69 -10.54 -7.50 4.63
C ILE A 69 -10.60 -8.69 5.59
N ASN A 70 -11.81 -9.19 5.90
CA ASN A 70 -11.97 -10.43 6.66
C ASN A 70 -11.22 -11.59 5.95
N PRO A 71 -10.47 -12.44 6.68
CA PRO A 71 -9.58 -13.42 6.07
C PRO A 71 -10.29 -14.44 5.19
N ILE A 72 -11.55 -14.77 5.50
CA ILE A 72 -12.34 -15.69 4.66
C ILE A 72 -12.65 -15.03 3.31
N ASN A 73 -13.15 -13.78 3.31
CA ASN A 73 -13.46 -13.06 2.07
C ASN A 73 -12.21 -12.81 1.23
N TYR A 74 -11.11 -12.41 1.87
CA TYR A 74 -9.85 -12.21 1.18
C TYR A 74 -9.32 -13.51 0.54
N ALA A 75 -9.44 -14.64 1.25
CA ALA A 75 -8.99 -15.93 0.74
C ALA A 75 -9.83 -16.42 -0.43
N LEU A 76 -11.16 -16.27 -0.37
CA LEU A 76 -12.05 -16.61 -1.49
C LEU A 76 -11.74 -15.77 -2.74
N LEU A 77 -11.56 -14.46 -2.58
CA LEU A 77 -11.18 -13.57 -3.68
C LEU A 77 -9.80 -13.93 -4.26
N SER A 78 -8.83 -14.23 -3.39
CA SER A 78 -7.47 -14.59 -3.81
C SER A 78 -7.41 -15.94 -4.53
N GLU A 79 -8.15 -16.94 -4.05
CA GLU A 79 -8.28 -18.24 -4.72
C GLU A 79 -8.90 -18.06 -6.10
N PHE A 80 -9.99 -17.30 -6.19
CA PHE A 80 -10.68 -17.01 -7.44
C PHE A 80 -9.79 -16.30 -8.46
N LEU A 81 -9.05 -15.27 -8.04
CA LEU A 81 -8.11 -14.56 -8.91
C LEU A 81 -6.97 -15.48 -9.38
N ALA A 82 -6.46 -16.34 -8.51
CA ALA A 82 -5.42 -17.31 -8.87
C ALA A 82 -5.93 -18.37 -9.84
N GLU A 83 -7.20 -18.81 -9.72
CA GLU A 83 -7.85 -19.73 -10.65
C GLU A 83 -8.05 -19.14 -12.04
N ASN A 84 -8.46 -17.88 -12.11
CA ASN A 84 -8.78 -17.18 -13.35
C ASN A 84 -7.61 -16.30 -13.82
N TRP A 85 -6.40 -16.53 -13.31
CA TRP A 85 -5.25 -15.67 -13.60
C TRP A 85 -4.96 -15.50 -15.09
N PRO A 86 -5.02 -16.55 -15.94
CA PRO A 86 -4.81 -16.39 -17.38
C PRO A 86 -5.80 -15.41 -18.04
N ASP A 87 -7.07 -15.42 -17.62
CA ASP A 87 -8.07 -14.49 -18.12
C ASP A 87 -7.87 -13.07 -17.58
N VAL A 88 -7.49 -12.95 -16.30
CA VAL A 88 -7.14 -11.66 -15.65
C VAL A 88 -5.95 -11.01 -16.37
N GLU A 89 -4.88 -11.78 -16.62
CA GLU A 89 -3.68 -11.33 -17.32
C GLU A 89 -4.00 -10.91 -18.77
N LYS A 90 -4.82 -11.69 -19.47
CA LYS A 90 -5.29 -11.35 -20.82
C LYS A 90 -6.05 -10.02 -20.86
N VAL A 91 -6.87 -9.72 -19.85
CA VAL A 91 -7.58 -8.44 -19.76
C VAL A 91 -6.61 -7.31 -19.43
N MET A 92 -5.66 -7.48 -18.51
CA MET A 92 -4.68 -6.42 -18.21
C MET A 92 -3.78 -6.12 -19.42
N ALA A 93 -3.41 -7.15 -20.20
CA ALA A 93 -2.55 -7.03 -21.38
C ALA A 93 -3.19 -6.25 -22.55
N ILE A 94 -4.48 -5.90 -22.49
CA ILE A 94 -5.09 -5.01 -23.50
C ILE A 94 -4.60 -3.57 -23.36
N SER A 95 -4.12 -3.17 -22.16
CA SER A 95 -3.47 -1.87 -21.97
C SER A 95 -2.11 -1.86 -22.62
N GLN A 96 -1.75 -0.70 -23.19
CA GLN A 96 -0.38 -0.43 -23.66
C GLN A 96 0.23 0.80 -23.00
N PHE A 97 -0.50 1.41 -22.06
CA PHE A 97 -0.17 2.70 -21.47
C PHE A 97 0.26 2.56 -20.00
N SER A 98 -0.13 1.46 -19.36
CA SER A 98 0.12 1.24 -17.94
C SER A 98 1.58 1.02 -17.62
N ALA A 99 2.06 1.70 -16.57
CA ALA A 99 3.31 1.36 -15.91
C ALA A 99 3.23 -0.02 -15.23
N PHE A 100 2.02 -0.50 -14.92
CA PHE A 100 1.84 -1.71 -14.15
C PHE A 100 2.08 -2.97 -14.97
N LYS A 101 3.23 -3.61 -14.74
CA LYS A 101 3.51 -4.97 -15.17
C LYS A 101 3.38 -5.90 -13.95
N VAL A 102 2.47 -6.87 -13.99
CA VAL A 102 2.37 -7.86 -12.92
C VAL A 102 3.45 -8.91 -13.12
N VAL A 103 4.47 -8.87 -12.28
CA VAL A 103 5.47 -9.92 -12.20
C VAL A 103 5.42 -10.52 -10.81
N PHE A 104 5.24 -11.83 -10.74
CA PHE A 104 5.43 -12.60 -9.52
C PHE A 104 6.89 -13.05 -9.50
N PRO A 105 7.79 -12.39 -8.75
CA PRO A 105 9.23 -12.66 -8.81
C PRO A 105 9.57 -14.07 -8.31
N ASP A 106 10.42 -14.84 -8.99
CA ASP A 106 10.71 -16.22 -8.57
C ASP A 106 11.44 -16.30 -7.21
N ASN A 107 12.23 -15.27 -6.85
CA ASN A 107 12.94 -15.20 -5.59
C ASN A 107 12.12 -14.49 -4.49
N ILE A 108 11.88 -15.22 -3.38
CA ILE A 108 11.04 -14.82 -2.23
C ILE A 108 11.87 -14.03 -1.19
N ALA A 109 13.19 -13.99 -1.31
CA ALA A 109 14.09 -13.61 -0.21
C ALA A 109 14.01 -12.15 0.26
N VAL A 110 13.43 -11.23 -0.52
CA VAL A 110 13.33 -9.82 -0.12
C VAL A 110 11.87 -9.50 0.21
N GLY A 111 11.64 -8.85 1.36
CA GLY A 111 10.32 -8.38 1.78
C GLY A 111 9.61 -7.59 0.68
N GLY A 112 8.27 -7.58 0.68
CA GLY A 112 7.53 -6.87 -0.36
C GLY A 112 6.08 -7.33 -0.54
N ARG A 113 5.47 -6.81 -1.61
CA ARG A 113 4.09 -7.09 -2.04
C ARG A 113 3.97 -8.45 -2.72
N ALA A 114 2.74 -8.89 -3.02
CA ALA A 114 2.51 -10.16 -3.70
C ALA A 114 3.09 -10.20 -5.12
N PHE A 115 3.15 -9.04 -5.78
CA PHE A 115 3.73 -8.84 -7.11
C PHE A 115 4.55 -7.55 -7.16
N GLN A 116 5.50 -7.49 -8.08
CA GLN A 116 6.29 -6.29 -8.36
C GLN A 116 5.46 -5.25 -9.10
N ARG A 117 5.85 -3.99 -8.96
CA ARG A 117 5.31 -2.84 -9.71
C ARG A 117 6.44 -2.27 -10.56
N SER A 118 6.10 -1.46 -11.57
CA SER A 118 7.10 -0.67 -12.31
C SER A 118 8.08 0.03 -11.39
N SER A 119 9.36 -0.02 -11.77
CA SER A 119 10.41 0.72 -11.11
C SER A 119 10.17 2.24 -11.24
N PHE A 120 10.67 2.97 -10.25
CA PHE A 120 10.66 4.44 -10.27
C PHE A 120 11.47 4.99 -11.47
N SER A 121 12.59 4.34 -11.80
CA SER A 121 13.43 4.68 -12.97
C SER A 121 12.67 4.52 -14.30
N GLY A 122 11.88 3.45 -14.45
CA GLY A 122 11.03 3.23 -15.61
C GLY A 122 9.98 4.33 -15.79
N LYS A 123 9.34 4.77 -14.70
CA LYS A 123 8.44 5.93 -14.72
C LYS A 123 9.17 7.18 -15.19
N LEU A 124 10.33 7.50 -14.62
CA LEU A 124 11.07 8.71 -14.95
C LEU A 124 11.50 8.76 -16.43
N LYS A 125 11.98 7.64 -16.98
CA LYS A 125 12.33 7.52 -18.41
C LYS A 125 11.14 7.83 -19.31
N LYS A 126 9.94 7.35 -18.97
CA LYS A 126 8.71 7.62 -19.74
C LYS A 126 8.28 9.09 -19.65
N GLN A 127 8.32 9.68 -18.45
CA GLN A 127 8.03 11.11 -18.26
C GLN A 127 9.01 12.00 -19.04
N ALA A 128 10.31 11.69 -18.96
CA ALA A 128 11.36 12.40 -19.69
C ALA A 128 11.16 12.31 -21.21
N TYR A 129 10.81 11.12 -21.72
CA TYR A 129 10.48 10.94 -23.13
C TYR A 129 9.32 11.85 -23.55
N LEU A 130 8.20 11.83 -22.81
CA LEU A 130 7.03 12.66 -23.13
C LEU A 130 7.39 14.15 -23.21
N SER A 131 8.13 14.67 -22.23
CA SER A 131 8.56 16.08 -22.22
C SER A 131 9.57 16.44 -23.31
N SER A 132 10.33 15.47 -23.82
CA SER A 132 11.29 15.69 -24.91
C SER A 132 10.68 15.55 -26.30
N ALA A 133 9.68 14.67 -26.45
CA ALA A 133 9.08 14.31 -27.73
C ALA A 133 7.87 15.18 -28.08
N TYR A 134 7.26 15.85 -27.10
CA TYR A 134 6.07 16.67 -27.29
C TYR A 134 6.26 18.06 -26.68
N PRO A 135 5.73 19.12 -27.30
CA PRO A 135 5.84 20.49 -26.77
C PRO A 135 5.09 20.68 -25.45
N SER A 136 4.05 19.88 -25.21
CA SER A 136 3.23 19.93 -24.00
C SER A 136 2.84 18.53 -23.52
N VAL A 137 2.63 18.39 -22.21
CA VAL A 137 2.12 17.17 -21.57
C VAL A 137 0.85 17.52 -20.78
N VAL A 138 -0.21 16.75 -21.02
CA VAL A 138 -1.47 16.79 -20.28
C VAL A 138 -1.38 15.84 -19.10
N HIS A 139 -1.63 16.35 -17.90
CA HIS A 139 -1.78 15.57 -16.68
C HIS A 139 -3.26 15.38 -16.37
N LEU A 140 -3.66 14.14 -16.08
CA LEU A 140 -5.02 13.78 -15.68
C LEU A 140 -4.96 12.85 -14.47
N ASP A 141 -5.89 13.02 -13.54
CA ASP A 141 -6.03 12.20 -12.34
C ASP A 141 -7.50 11.80 -12.18
N ILE A 142 -7.77 10.58 -11.70
CA ILE A 142 -9.14 10.10 -11.47
C ILE A 142 -9.52 10.34 -10.00
N ASN A 143 -10.59 11.10 -9.78
CA ASN A 143 -10.96 11.52 -8.44
C ASN A 143 -11.37 10.33 -7.55
N ARG A 144 -10.67 10.18 -6.41
CA ARG A 144 -10.89 9.13 -5.40
C ARG A 144 -10.97 7.74 -6.03
N PHE A 145 -10.12 7.44 -7.02
CA PHE A 145 -10.26 6.29 -7.93
C PHE A 145 -10.79 5.01 -7.27
N TYR A 146 -10.05 4.42 -6.32
CA TYR A 146 -10.49 3.20 -5.62
C TYR A 146 -11.85 3.31 -4.93
N GLY A 147 -12.13 4.46 -4.29
CA GLY A 147 -13.41 4.72 -3.61
C GLY A 147 -14.56 5.01 -4.57
N SER A 148 -14.27 5.32 -5.83
CA SER A 148 -15.25 5.64 -6.88
C SER A 148 -15.54 4.47 -7.82
N ILE A 149 -14.78 3.36 -7.77
CA ILE A 149 -15.01 2.20 -8.64
C ILE A 149 -16.39 1.61 -8.36
N TYR A 150 -17.26 1.64 -9.36
CA TYR A 150 -18.52 0.92 -9.34
C TYR A 150 -18.28 -0.57 -9.63
N SER A 151 -18.55 -1.45 -8.67
CA SER A 151 -18.26 -2.90 -8.75
C SER A 151 -18.86 -3.59 -9.99
N HIS A 152 -20.09 -3.24 -10.39
CA HIS A 152 -20.71 -3.77 -11.61
C HIS A 152 -20.05 -3.27 -12.92
N SER A 153 -19.10 -2.33 -12.83
CA SER A 153 -18.22 -1.97 -13.95
C SER A 153 -17.10 -2.98 -14.20
N ILE A 154 -16.83 -3.92 -13.28
CA ILE A 154 -15.84 -4.99 -13.46
C ILE A 154 -16.20 -5.87 -14.67
N PRO A 155 -17.44 -6.38 -14.82
CA PRO A 155 -17.87 -7.02 -16.07
C PRO A 155 -17.70 -6.14 -17.32
N TRP A 156 -17.91 -4.82 -17.21
CA TRP A 156 -17.73 -3.90 -18.34
C TRP A 156 -16.26 -3.79 -18.74
N ALA A 157 -15.36 -3.83 -17.76
CA ALA A 157 -13.92 -3.83 -18.00
C ALA A 157 -13.48 -5.10 -18.75
N VAL A 158 -13.95 -6.26 -18.30
CA VAL A 158 -13.60 -7.56 -18.86
C VAL A 158 -14.19 -7.74 -20.27
N LEU A 159 -15.50 -7.63 -20.42
CA LEU A 159 -16.22 -7.96 -21.67
C LEU A 159 -16.33 -6.77 -22.65
N GLY A 160 -16.15 -5.55 -22.15
CA GLY A 160 -16.65 -4.33 -22.80
C GLY A 160 -18.10 -4.04 -22.40
N LYS A 161 -18.41 -2.77 -22.10
CA LYS A 161 -19.74 -2.34 -21.60
C LYS A 161 -20.92 -2.82 -22.48
N PRO A 162 -20.88 -2.73 -23.82
CA PRO A 162 -22.00 -3.19 -24.65
C PRO A 162 -22.29 -4.70 -24.51
N GLU A 163 -21.25 -5.54 -24.52
CA GLU A 163 -21.39 -6.99 -24.41
C GLU A 163 -21.82 -7.39 -23.00
N ALA A 164 -21.24 -6.79 -21.96
CA ALA A 164 -21.68 -7.02 -20.59
C ALA A 164 -23.17 -6.70 -20.39
N LEU A 165 -23.65 -5.57 -20.93
CA LEU A 165 -25.06 -5.19 -20.87
C LEU A 165 -25.97 -6.14 -21.67
N LYS A 166 -25.50 -6.64 -22.82
CA LYS A 166 -26.22 -7.63 -23.63
C LYS A 166 -26.37 -8.94 -22.85
N GLN A 167 -25.30 -9.45 -22.25
CA GLN A 167 -25.33 -10.67 -21.43
C GLN A 167 -26.16 -10.49 -20.16
N HIS A 168 -26.11 -9.32 -19.53
CA HIS A 168 -26.98 -9.00 -18.39
C HIS A 168 -28.46 -9.05 -18.78
N LYS A 169 -28.84 -8.42 -19.90
CA LYS A 169 -30.23 -8.48 -20.43
C LYS A 169 -30.66 -9.92 -20.78
N ALA A 170 -29.73 -10.72 -21.29
CA ALA A 170 -29.96 -12.12 -21.63
C ALA A 170 -29.94 -13.07 -20.41
N LYS A 171 -29.64 -12.56 -19.20
CA LYS A 171 -29.44 -13.36 -17.96
C LYS A 171 -28.35 -14.43 -18.09
N THR A 172 -27.34 -14.18 -18.92
CA THR A 172 -26.18 -15.08 -19.08
C THR A 172 -24.94 -14.57 -18.37
N LEU A 173 -24.91 -13.29 -17.97
CA LEU A 173 -23.75 -12.66 -17.33
C LEU A 173 -23.32 -13.35 -16.03
N ASP A 174 -24.28 -13.84 -15.24
CA ASP A 174 -24.01 -14.49 -13.94
C ASP A 174 -23.20 -15.78 -14.06
N THR A 175 -23.12 -16.36 -15.27
CA THR A 175 -22.27 -17.53 -15.55
C THR A 175 -20.84 -17.16 -15.93
N HIS A 176 -20.58 -15.88 -16.20
CA HIS A 176 -19.26 -15.38 -16.57
C HIS A 176 -18.41 -15.10 -15.32
N TRP A 177 -17.11 -15.41 -15.37
CA TRP A 177 -16.20 -15.26 -14.24
C TRP A 177 -16.15 -13.82 -13.70
N SER A 178 -16.33 -12.81 -14.55
CA SER A 178 -16.33 -11.41 -14.12
C SER A 178 -17.49 -11.05 -13.18
N ALA A 179 -18.63 -11.76 -13.27
CA ALA A 179 -19.76 -11.55 -12.36
C ALA A 179 -19.45 -12.11 -10.97
N GLU A 180 -18.75 -13.26 -10.91
CA GLU A 180 -18.27 -13.81 -9.64
C GLU A 180 -17.18 -12.93 -9.02
N LEU A 181 -16.27 -12.36 -9.83
CA LEU A 181 -15.28 -11.39 -9.35
C LEU A 181 -15.95 -10.17 -8.70
N ASP A 182 -16.98 -9.62 -9.35
CA ASP A 182 -17.80 -8.53 -8.80
C ASP A 182 -18.41 -8.92 -7.45
N ARG A 183 -19.07 -10.10 -7.36
CA ARG A 183 -19.64 -10.62 -6.11
C ARG A 183 -18.60 -10.72 -4.99
N LEU A 184 -17.43 -11.29 -5.27
CA LEU A 184 -16.36 -11.48 -4.28
C LEU A 184 -15.75 -10.16 -3.81
N ILE A 185 -15.57 -9.20 -4.72
CA ILE A 185 -15.08 -7.85 -4.38
C ILE A 185 -16.09 -7.11 -3.51
N ARG A 186 -17.38 -7.21 -3.83
CA ARG A 186 -18.44 -6.65 -2.99
C ARG A 186 -18.45 -7.28 -1.60
N ALA A 187 -18.28 -8.60 -1.50
CA ALA A 187 -18.17 -9.26 -0.20
C ALA A 187 -16.96 -8.77 0.61
N CYS A 188 -15.86 -8.38 -0.06
CA CYS A 188 -14.72 -7.71 0.55
C CYS A 188 -14.99 -6.23 0.91
N ASN A 189 -16.11 -5.65 0.50
CA ASN A 189 -16.49 -4.26 0.75
C ASN A 189 -17.87 -4.13 1.44
N ARG A 190 -18.17 -5.00 2.42
CA ARG A 190 -19.45 -4.99 3.15
C ARG A 190 -20.68 -5.04 2.23
N ASN A 191 -20.57 -5.77 1.12
CA ASN A 191 -21.56 -5.87 0.04
C ASN A 191 -21.94 -4.56 -0.66
N GLN A 192 -21.19 -3.48 -0.43
CA GLN A 192 -21.38 -2.21 -1.12
C GLN A 192 -20.98 -2.33 -2.60
N THR A 193 -21.68 -1.60 -3.46
CA THR A 193 -21.46 -1.62 -4.90
C THR A 193 -20.55 -0.51 -5.40
N ILE A 194 -20.22 0.46 -4.55
CA ILE A 194 -19.35 1.60 -4.85
C ILE A 194 -18.12 1.53 -3.95
N GLY A 195 -16.96 1.70 -4.58
CA GLY A 195 -15.66 1.60 -3.95
C GLY A 195 -15.15 0.15 -3.85
N ILE A 196 -13.84 0.02 -3.74
CA ILE A 196 -13.15 -1.22 -3.36
C ILE A 196 -12.14 -0.92 -2.25
N PRO A 197 -11.82 -1.88 -1.35
CA PRO A 197 -10.91 -1.63 -0.23
C PRO A 197 -9.52 -1.20 -0.69
N ILE A 198 -8.99 -0.11 -0.12
CA ILE A 198 -7.65 0.39 -0.45
C ILE A 198 -6.62 -0.33 0.42
N GLY A 199 -5.53 -0.79 -0.19
CA GLY A 199 -4.41 -1.41 0.53
C GLY A 199 -4.13 -2.84 0.09
N PRO A 200 -5.12 -3.75 0.00
CA PRO A 200 -4.88 -5.12 -0.44
C PRO A 200 -4.50 -5.21 -1.93
N ASP A 201 -3.63 -6.16 -2.28
CA ASP A 201 -3.14 -6.34 -3.66
C ASP A 201 -4.22 -6.84 -4.62
N THR A 202 -5.24 -7.54 -4.13
CA THR A 202 -6.39 -7.96 -4.95
C THR A 202 -7.17 -6.77 -5.50
N SER A 203 -7.36 -5.71 -4.70
CA SER A 203 -7.97 -4.45 -5.17
C SER A 203 -7.12 -3.74 -6.23
N ARG A 204 -5.79 -3.88 -6.16
CA ARG A 204 -4.89 -3.33 -7.18
C ARG A 204 -5.03 -4.05 -8.52
N VAL A 205 -5.20 -5.38 -8.51
CA VAL A 205 -5.49 -6.16 -9.73
C VAL A 205 -6.83 -5.71 -10.33
N VAL A 206 -7.88 -5.59 -9.51
CA VAL A 206 -9.21 -5.19 -10.00
C VAL A 206 -9.22 -3.76 -10.54
N SER A 207 -8.53 -2.82 -9.91
CA SER A 207 -8.43 -1.46 -10.43
C SER A 207 -7.71 -1.40 -11.77
N GLU A 208 -6.70 -2.25 -11.97
CA GLU A 208 -6.01 -2.37 -13.25
C GLU A 208 -6.88 -2.94 -14.36
N LEU A 209 -7.78 -3.90 -14.08
CA LEU A 209 -8.74 -4.38 -15.08
C LEU A 209 -9.58 -3.24 -15.65
N VAL A 210 -10.07 -2.35 -14.76
CA VAL A 210 -10.87 -1.18 -15.15
C VAL A 210 -10.04 -0.20 -15.98
N LEU A 211 -8.84 0.15 -15.53
CA LEU A 211 -7.94 1.05 -16.26
C LEU A 211 -7.55 0.48 -17.63
N SER A 212 -7.26 -0.82 -17.71
CA SER A 212 -6.85 -1.45 -18.96
C SER A 212 -7.94 -1.36 -20.03
N ARG A 213 -9.22 -1.45 -19.64
CA ARG A 213 -10.33 -1.22 -20.56
C ARG A 213 -10.44 0.25 -20.97
N ILE A 214 -10.26 1.18 -20.03
CA ILE A 214 -10.25 2.61 -20.33
C ILE A 214 -9.14 2.91 -21.36
N ASP A 215 -7.93 2.40 -21.16
CA ASP A 215 -6.82 2.53 -22.11
C ASP A 215 -7.16 1.99 -23.49
N HIS A 216 -7.76 0.81 -23.55
CA HIS A 216 -8.19 0.21 -24.79
C HIS A 216 -9.18 1.10 -25.55
N GLU A 217 -10.17 1.67 -24.86
CA GLU A 217 -11.17 2.56 -25.48
C GLU A 217 -10.62 3.96 -25.83
N LEU A 218 -9.57 4.42 -25.12
CA LEU A 218 -8.81 5.62 -25.45
C LEU A 218 -7.98 5.43 -26.71
N LYS A 219 -7.43 4.23 -26.93
CA LYS A 219 -6.65 3.90 -28.13
C LYS A 219 -7.52 3.62 -29.37
N LYS A 220 -8.69 3.01 -29.20
CA LYS A 220 -9.55 2.50 -30.29
C LYS A 220 -9.84 3.55 -31.38
N ASN A 221 -9.80 3.10 -32.64
CA ASN A 221 -9.89 3.90 -33.88
C ASN A 221 -10.85 5.10 -33.79
N GLY A 222 -10.35 6.29 -34.15
CA GLY A 222 -11.05 7.58 -34.08
C GLY A 222 -10.58 8.52 -32.96
N ALA A 223 -9.63 8.09 -32.10
CA ALA A 223 -9.09 8.89 -31.00
C ALA A 223 -7.65 9.43 -31.25
N GLY A 224 -6.86 8.77 -32.10
CA GLY A 224 -5.55 9.26 -32.54
C GLY A 224 -4.39 9.12 -31.56
N LEU A 225 -4.60 8.61 -30.34
CA LEU A 225 -3.53 8.46 -29.35
C LEU A 225 -2.60 7.29 -29.69
N ARG A 226 -1.30 7.58 -29.80
CA ARG A 226 -0.25 6.59 -30.10
C ARG A 226 0.27 5.92 -28.82
N LYS A 227 0.81 4.69 -28.93
CA LYS A 227 1.37 3.93 -27.79
C LYS A 227 2.36 4.75 -26.95
N ARG A 228 3.28 5.46 -27.60
CA ARG A 228 4.33 6.25 -26.92
C ARG A 228 3.84 7.63 -26.43
N GLN A 229 2.60 8.01 -26.76
CA GLN A 229 2.03 9.31 -26.40
C GLN A 229 1.42 9.31 -24.99
N VAL A 230 1.13 8.13 -24.42
CA VAL A 230 0.41 7.99 -23.14
C VAL A 230 1.22 7.13 -22.19
N PHE A 231 1.28 7.57 -20.93
CA PHE A 231 1.82 6.82 -19.81
C PHE A 231 0.90 7.04 -18.60
N HIS A 232 0.57 5.99 -17.85
CA HIS A 232 -0.10 6.19 -16.55
C HIS A 232 0.44 5.26 -15.46
N ASN A 233 0.41 5.74 -14.22
CA ASN A 233 0.72 4.95 -13.04
C ASN A 233 -0.48 4.97 -12.09
N ILE A 234 -1.24 3.87 -12.07
CA ILE A 234 -2.56 3.83 -11.42
C ILE A 234 -3.49 4.83 -12.12
N ASP A 235 -4.00 5.82 -11.39
CA ASP A 235 -4.95 6.85 -11.81
C ASP A 235 -4.30 8.12 -12.35
N ASP A 236 -2.98 8.28 -12.18
CA ASP A 236 -2.21 9.41 -12.71
C ASP A 236 -1.83 9.15 -14.19
N TYR A 237 -2.45 9.87 -15.13
CA TYR A 237 -2.17 9.82 -16.57
C TYR A 237 -1.34 11.03 -17.02
N GLU A 238 -0.41 10.77 -17.94
CA GLU A 238 0.42 11.74 -18.63
C GLU A 238 0.35 11.50 -20.14
N ILE A 239 -0.03 12.53 -20.90
CA ILE A 239 -0.28 12.42 -22.34
C ILE A 239 0.43 13.54 -23.08
N GLY A 240 1.39 13.19 -23.93
CA GLY A 240 2.08 14.15 -24.80
C GLY A 240 1.15 14.69 -25.88
N VAL A 241 1.19 15.99 -26.15
CA VAL A 241 0.32 16.65 -27.15
C VAL A 241 1.09 17.70 -27.93
N GLU A 242 0.76 17.88 -29.21
CA GLU A 242 1.44 18.80 -30.12
C GLU A 242 0.92 20.25 -30.04
N ASN A 243 -0.32 20.44 -29.60
CA ASN A 243 -0.95 21.76 -29.51
C ASN A 243 -2.16 21.75 -28.56
N THR A 244 -2.68 22.95 -28.25
CA THR A 244 -3.82 23.15 -27.34
C THR A 244 -5.09 22.45 -27.83
N THR A 245 -5.35 22.42 -29.13
CA THR A 245 -6.54 21.74 -29.69
C THR A 245 -6.47 20.23 -29.46
N GLU A 246 -5.30 19.62 -29.60
CA GLU A 246 -5.10 18.23 -29.25
C GLU A 246 -5.29 18.01 -27.73
N ALA A 247 -4.74 18.89 -26.90
CA ALA A 247 -4.91 18.81 -25.44
C ALA A 247 -6.40 18.79 -25.04
N GLU A 248 -7.19 19.75 -25.51
CA GLU A 248 -8.63 19.83 -25.24
C GLU A 248 -9.38 18.58 -25.71
N ARG A 249 -9.04 18.07 -26.90
CA ARG A 249 -9.62 16.85 -27.46
C ARG A 249 -9.31 15.63 -26.59
N VAL A 250 -8.06 15.50 -26.13
CA VAL A 250 -7.62 14.39 -25.28
C VAL A 250 -8.32 14.43 -23.93
N ILE A 251 -8.37 15.60 -23.28
CA ILE A 251 -9.07 15.80 -22.00
C ILE A 251 -10.54 15.43 -22.13
N ALA A 252 -11.23 15.97 -23.14
CA ALA A 252 -12.65 15.70 -23.37
C ALA A 252 -12.91 14.21 -23.65
N ARG A 253 -11.98 13.54 -24.35
CA ARG A 253 -12.09 12.11 -24.63
C ARG A 253 -11.86 11.28 -23.39
N PHE A 254 -10.82 11.59 -22.60
CA PHE A 254 -10.57 10.92 -21.32
C PHE A 254 -11.80 10.98 -20.42
N GLU A 255 -12.35 12.17 -20.23
CA GLU A 255 -13.59 12.40 -19.49
C GLU A 255 -14.76 11.55 -20.02
N LYS A 256 -14.95 11.50 -21.33
CA LYS A 256 -15.99 10.68 -21.96
C LYS A 256 -15.80 9.19 -21.68
N GLU A 257 -14.57 8.68 -21.71
CA GLU A 257 -14.28 7.26 -21.53
C GLU A 257 -14.41 6.83 -20.07
N ILE A 258 -13.83 7.57 -19.12
CA ILE A 258 -13.92 7.23 -17.70
C ILE A 258 -15.37 7.34 -17.17
N ARG A 259 -16.18 8.26 -17.72
CA ARG A 259 -17.62 8.38 -17.38
C ARG A 259 -18.41 7.12 -17.75
N LYS A 260 -17.97 6.32 -18.73
CA LYS A 260 -18.60 5.03 -19.02
C LYS A 260 -18.44 4.04 -17.88
N PHE A 261 -17.49 4.27 -16.97
CA PHE A 261 -17.25 3.47 -15.76
C PHE A 261 -17.75 4.18 -14.49
N GLU A 262 -18.56 5.24 -14.63
CA GLU A 262 -19.06 6.07 -13.53
C GLU A 262 -17.96 6.83 -12.76
N LEU A 263 -16.79 7.02 -13.38
CA LEU A 263 -15.65 7.76 -12.83
C LEU A 263 -15.64 9.21 -13.31
N ARG A 264 -14.86 10.06 -12.64
CA ARG A 264 -14.65 11.49 -12.99
C ARG A 264 -13.21 11.92 -12.76
N SER A 265 -12.71 12.88 -13.54
CA SER A 265 -11.41 13.49 -13.29
C SER A 265 -11.38 14.31 -12.00
N HIS A 266 -10.18 14.53 -11.49
CA HIS A 266 -9.92 15.48 -10.43
C HIS A 266 -9.65 16.88 -11.02
N ASP A 267 -10.65 17.75 -11.02
CA ASP A 267 -10.59 19.07 -11.66
C ASP A 267 -9.36 19.92 -11.27
N GLY A 268 -8.91 19.84 -9.99
CA GLY A 268 -7.75 20.60 -9.50
C GLY A 268 -6.36 20.03 -9.85
N LYS A 269 -6.29 18.88 -10.53
CA LYS A 269 -5.03 18.23 -10.94
C LYS A 269 -4.94 18.02 -12.45
N THR A 270 -6.02 18.32 -13.18
CA THR A 270 -6.00 18.36 -14.63
C THR A 270 -5.26 19.60 -15.10
N GLY A 271 -4.21 19.43 -15.90
CA GLY A 271 -3.39 20.57 -16.35
C GLY A 271 -2.58 20.26 -17.60
N VAL A 272 -2.15 21.31 -18.30
CA VAL A 272 -1.24 21.22 -19.45
C VAL A 272 0.05 21.92 -19.07
N ILE A 273 1.17 21.19 -19.10
CA ILE A 273 2.51 21.71 -18.84
C ILE A 273 3.24 21.81 -20.18
N SER A 274 3.81 22.98 -20.48
CA SER A 274 4.48 23.24 -21.77
C SER A 274 5.93 23.63 -21.54
N GLY A 275 6.86 22.92 -22.21
CA GLY A 275 8.28 23.27 -22.20
C GLY A 275 8.99 23.20 -20.84
N GLU A 276 8.40 22.57 -19.82
CA GLU A 276 9.06 22.34 -18.52
C GLU A 276 9.59 20.92 -18.41
N LEU A 277 10.68 20.77 -17.64
CA LEU A 277 11.13 19.47 -17.20
C LEU A 277 10.07 18.83 -16.28
N PRO A 278 9.85 17.50 -16.38
CA PRO A 278 9.05 16.75 -15.42
C PRO A 278 9.42 17.11 -13.98
N GLU A 279 8.42 17.18 -13.09
CA GLU A 279 8.63 17.65 -11.70
C GLU A 279 9.77 16.91 -11.00
N ASN A 280 9.82 15.59 -11.11
CA ASN A 280 10.87 14.75 -10.51
C ASN A 280 12.27 15.15 -11.01
N LEU A 281 12.43 15.46 -12.29
CA LEU A 281 13.72 15.88 -12.85
C LEU A 281 14.19 17.26 -12.36
N ARG A 282 13.33 18.05 -11.73
CA ARG A 282 13.70 19.38 -11.19
C ARG A 282 14.35 19.32 -9.82
N TRP A 283 14.00 18.33 -9.00
CA TRP A 283 14.49 18.21 -7.62
C TRP A 283 15.34 16.96 -7.39
N GLU A 284 15.05 15.85 -8.07
CA GLU A 284 15.73 14.57 -7.86
C GLU A 284 17.23 14.64 -8.13
N PRO A 285 17.71 15.22 -9.26
CA PRO A 285 19.13 15.27 -9.55
C PRO A 285 19.94 16.10 -8.55
N LYS A 286 19.30 17.02 -7.82
CA LYS A 286 19.98 17.83 -6.78
C LYS A 286 20.48 16.96 -5.63
N PHE A 287 19.87 15.81 -5.37
CA PHE A 287 20.37 14.86 -4.38
C PHE A 287 21.72 14.23 -4.80
N ASN A 288 22.08 14.25 -6.09
CA ASN A 288 23.41 13.81 -6.53
C ASN A 288 24.52 14.77 -6.06
N LEU A 289 24.20 16.01 -5.70
CA LEU A 289 25.16 16.96 -5.13
C LEU A 289 25.67 16.51 -3.76
N LEU A 290 24.96 15.60 -3.09
CA LEU A 290 25.33 15.06 -1.78
C LEU A 290 26.34 13.91 -1.86
N LYS A 291 26.65 13.40 -3.07
CA LYS A 291 27.48 12.19 -3.24
C LYS A 291 28.86 12.30 -2.60
N GLY A 292 29.50 13.48 -2.68
CA GLY A 292 30.84 13.70 -2.14
C GLY A 292 30.89 14.26 -0.72
N LEU A 293 29.74 14.47 -0.07
CA LEU A 293 29.69 14.91 1.33
C LEU A 293 29.68 13.69 2.23
N GLU A 294 30.31 13.79 3.40
CA GLU A 294 30.34 12.73 4.41
C GLU A 294 29.90 13.24 5.78
N ASP A 295 29.48 12.30 6.65
CA ASP A 295 29.11 12.53 8.04
C ASP A 295 28.24 13.79 8.28
N GLU A 296 28.71 14.74 9.09
CA GLU A 296 27.97 15.96 9.47
C GLU A 296 27.62 16.83 8.26
N GLU A 297 28.56 17.02 7.33
CA GLU A 297 28.31 17.80 6.11
C GLU A 297 27.24 17.14 5.23
N PHE A 298 27.27 15.81 5.14
CA PHE A 298 26.25 15.05 4.43
C PHE A 298 24.89 15.18 5.12
N LEU A 299 24.81 14.97 6.43
CA LEU A 299 23.57 15.01 7.19
C LEU A 299 22.91 16.39 7.09
N ASP A 300 23.66 17.45 7.39
CA ASP A 300 23.14 18.81 7.33
C ASP A 300 22.74 19.19 5.90
N GLY A 301 23.57 18.87 4.91
CA GLY A 301 23.27 19.10 3.50
C GLY A 301 22.03 18.34 3.03
N PHE A 302 21.90 17.06 3.40
CA PHE A 302 20.78 16.21 3.05
C PHE A 302 19.47 16.73 3.64
N PHE A 303 19.43 17.00 4.95
CA PHE A 303 18.20 17.46 5.60
C PHE A 303 17.83 18.91 5.23
N ALA A 304 18.81 19.77 4.93
CA ALA A 304 18.56 21.10 4.38
C ALA A 304 17.95 21.02 2.96
N LEU A 305 18.52 20.19 2.07
CA LEU A 305 17.97 19.96 0.73
C LEU A 305 16.57 19.35 0.82
N LEU A 306 16.39 18.36 1.69
CA LEU A 306 15.10 17.72 1.93
C LEU A 306 14.03 18.75 2.34
N ALA A 307 14.37 19.65 3.27
CA ALA A 307 13.46 20.70 3.72
C ALA A 307 13.13 21.71 2.62
N SER A 308 14.14 22.14 1.85
CA SER A 308 13.99 23.10 0.74
C SER A 308 13.10 22.55 -0.37
N GLU A 309 13.43 21.37 -0.90
CA GLU A 309 12.74 20.79 -2.05
C GLU A 309 11.31 20.37 -1.67
N ARG A 310 11.08 19.90 -0.44
CA ARG A 310 9.72 19.64 0.07
C ARG A 310 8.84 20.88 0.08
N GLY A 311 9.41 22.04 0.40
CA GLY A 311 8.69 23.32 0.36
C GLY A 311 8.35 23.75 -1.08
N ALA A 312 9.28 23.54 -2.01
CA ALA A 312 9.10 23.89 -3.42
C ALA A 312 8.13 22.96 -4.16
N TYR A 313 8.08 21.67 -3.80
CA TYR A 313 7.31 20.63 -4.48
C TYR A 313 6.41 19.85 -3.52
N PRO A 314 5.37 20.47 -2.94
CA PRO A 314 4.51 19.85 -1.93
C PRO A 314 3.71 18.64 -2.45
N GLY A 315 3.57 18.50 -3.77
CA GLY A 315 2.91 17.36 -4.43
C GLY A 315 3.77 16.10 -4.52
N SER A 316 5.08 16.21 -4.33
CA SER A 316 6.05 15.12 -4.49
C SER A 316 6.42 14.44 -3.16
N ASN A 317 6.60 13.12 -3.17
CA ASN A 317 7.01 12.36 -1.97
C ASN A 317 8.53 12.42 -1.74
N ILE A 318 9.06 13.64 -1.57
CA ILE A 318 10.51 13.88 -1.46
C ILE A 318 11.09 13.25 -0.18
N VAL A 319 10.34 13.28 0.93
CA VAL A 319 10.75 12.63 2.19
C VAL A 319 10.88 11.13 2.02
N GLY A 320 9.85 10.48 1.47
CA GLY A 320 9.88 9.04 1.27
C GLY A 320 10.97 8.62 0.30
N TYR A 321 11.17 9.38 -0.78
CA TYR A 321 12.25 9.16 -1.72
C TYR A 321 13.64 9.33 -1.06
N GLY A 322 13.89 10.47 -0.42
CA GLY A 322 15.20 10.83 0.13
C GLY A 322 15.62 9.87 1.23
N LEU A 323 14.75 9.61 2.22
CA LEU A 323 15.07 8.72 3.33
C LEU A 323 15.27 7.28 2.88
N SER A 324 14.49 6.79 1.91
CA SER A 324 14.66 5.41 1.41
C SER A 324 15.91 5.27 0.55
N ARG A 325 16.20 6.24 -0.33
CA ARG A 325 17.37 6.21 -1.22
C ARG A 325 18.68 6.36 -0.47
N PHE A 326 18.72 7.22 0.54
CA PHE A 326 19.93 7.52 1.33
C PHE A 326 19.96 6.79 2.67
N ALA A 327 19.09 5.80 2.87
CA ALA A 327 18.93 5.09 4.13
C ALA A 327 20.27 4.57 4.69
N LYS A 328 21.04 3.86 3.86
CA LYS A 328 22.34 3.30 4.25
C LYS A 328 23.36 4.38 4.59
N LYS A 329 23.47 5.43 3.78
CA LYS A 329 24.40 6.54 4.04
C LYS A 329 24.06 7.29 5.33
N ILE A 330 22.77 7.47 5.62
CA ILE A 330 22.32 8.04 6.91
C ILE A 330 22.65 7.10 8.07
N ALA A 331 22.44 5.78 7.89
CA ALA A 331 22.70 4.76 8.91
C ALA A 331 24.19 4.63 9.26
N SER A 332 25.07 4.79 8.27
CA SER A 332 26.51 4.63 8.41
C SER A 332 27.24 5.87 8.96
N CYS A 333 26.56 7.02 9.08
CA CYS A 333 27.15 8.24 9.63
C CYS A 333 27.63 8.02 11.08
N SER A 334 28.83 8.51 11.37
CA SER A 334 29.49 8.32 12.67
C SER A 334 28.75 8.99 13.83
N ASP A 335 28.21 10.19 13.63
CA ASP A 335 27.38 10.88 14.63
C ASP A 335 25.91 10.42 14.55
N LYS A 336 25.62 9.34 15.29
CA LYS A 336 24.26 8.80 15.43
C LYS A 336 23.30 9.79 16.10
N GLU A 337 23.77 10.63 17.02
CA GLU A 337 22.90 11.57 17.74
C GLU A 337 22.52 12.75 16.84
N LEU A 338 23.41 13.22 15.98
CA LEU A 338 23.08 14.20 14.94
C LEU A 338 22.05 13.63 13.95
N SER A 339 22.26 12.39 13.49
CA SER A 339 21.30 11.68 12.63
C SER A 339 19.92 11.60 13.28
N LEU A 340 19.85 11.19 14.55
CA LEU A 340 18.63 11.16 15.33
C LEU A 340 18.02 12.56 15.49
N ARG A 341 18.80 13.60 15.75
CA ARG A 341 18.31 14.99 15.88
C ARG A 341 17.57 15.47 14.63
N HIS A 342 18.12 15.20 13.45
CA HIS A 342 17.48 15.55 12.18
C HIS A 342 16.19 14.77 11.95
N LEU A 343 16.21 13.45 12.17
CA LEU A 343 15.02 12.60 12.07
C LEU A 343 13.90 13.03 13.04
N GLN A 344 14.25 13.38 14.27
CA GLN A 344 13.31 13.89 15.26
C GLN A 344 12.70 15.23 14.84
N THR A 345 13.51 16.14 14.30
CA THR A 345 13.05 17.42 13.75
C THR A 345 12.07 17.21 12.61
N LEU A 346 12.37 16.27 11.71
CA LEU A 346 11.47 15.90 10.62
C LEU A 346 10.12 15.37 11.14
N LEU A 347 10.11 14.54 12.19
CA LEU A 347 8.89 14.04 12.81
C LEU A 347 8.07 15.14 13.49
N TYR A 348 8.72 16.09 14.17
CA TYR A 348 8.01 17.26 14.70
C TYR A 348 7.38 18.11 13.60
N SER A 349 8.00 18.18 12.41
CA SER A 349 7.42 18.88 11.26
C SER A 349 6.14 18.20 10.76
N SER A 350 6.09 16.86 10.79
CA SER A 350 4.85 16.12 10.60
C SER A 350 4.97 14.66 11.07
N PRO A 351 4.04 14.18 11.92
CA PRO A 351 4.11 12.82 12.45
C PRO A 351 3.95 11.74 11.36
N ARG A 352 3.33 12.07 10.22
CA ARG A 352 3.11 11.13 9.10
C ARG A 352 4.38 10.56 8.46
N PHE A 353 5.54 11.17 8.71
CA PHE A 353 6.81 10.65 8.20
C PHE A 353 7.36 9.48 9.00
N VAL A 354 6.70 9.10 10.10
CA VAL A 354 7.12 8.01 10.98
C VAL A 354 7.34 6.69 10.25
N SER A 355 6.59 6.38 9.20
CA SER A 355 6.79 5.15 8.42
C SER A 355 8.14 5.10 7.68
N TRP A 356 8.70 6.25 7.29
CA TRP A 356 10.04 6.33 6.69
C TRP A 356 11.14 6.59 7.72
N VAL A 357 10.81 7.23 8.85
CA VAL A 357 11.79 7.53 9.90
C VAL A 357 12.03 6.33 10.82
N ALA A 358 11.00 5.51 11.10
CA ALA A 358 11.09 4.42 12.05
C ALA A 358 12.21 3.40 11.73
N PRO A 359 12.44 2.96 10.47
CA PRO A 359 13.56 2.05 10.17
C PRO A 359 14.92 2.59 10.60
N LEU A 360 15.20 3.87 10.28
CA LEU A 360 16.43 4.55 10.65
C LEU A 360 16.50 4.80 12.15
N PHE A 361 15.40 5.25 12.77
CA PHE A 361 15.35 5.55 14.20
C PHE A 361 15.59 4.29 15.04
N VAL A 362 15.01 3.16 14.66
CA VAL A 362 15.20 1.87 15.33
C VAL A 362 16.65 1.39 15.19
N GLY A 363 17.23 1.42 13.99
CA GLY A 363 18.61 0.97 13.80
C GLY A 363 19.65 1.90 14.43
N LEU A 364 19.48 3.22 14.33
CA LEU A 364 20.39 4.20 14.95
C LEU A 364 20.38 4.11 16.47
N LYS A 365 19.23 3.78 17.07
CA LYS A 365 19.14 3.49 18.50
C LYS A 365 19.64 2.10 18.87
N GLY A 366 19.44 1.11 18.02
CA GLY A 366 19.78 -0.27 18.34
C GLY A 366 19.15 -0.69 19.68
N GLY A 367 19.99 -1.16 20.60
CA GLY A 367 19.59 -1.54 21.97
C GLY A 367 19.68 -0.41 23.01
N ASP A 368 20.02 0.82 22.62
CA ASP A 368 20.22 1.92 23.57
C ASP A 368 18.89 2.45 24.15
N ASP A 369 18.95 2.88 25.41
CA ASP A 369 17.82 3.53 26.07
C ASP A 369 17.45 4.86 25.39
N LEU A 370 16.14 5.11 25.29
CA LEU A 370 15.64 6.41 24.85
C LEU A 370 15.92 7.50 25.90
N ASP A 371 16.44 8.63 25.44
CA ASP A 371 16.63 9.82 26.26
C ASP A 371 15.28 10.53 26.56
N ARG A 372 15.35 11.65 27.30
CA ARG A 372 14.16 12.42 27.66
C ARG A 372 13.47 13.07 26.45
N ALA A 373 14.23 13.54 25.46
CA ALA A 373 13.71 14.20 24.27
C ALA A 373 13.01 13.18 23.35
N GLN A 374 13.60 12.01 23.15
CA GLN A 374 13.07 10.91 22.36
C GLN A 374 11.80 10.33 22.99
N LYS A 375 11.81 10.09 24.30
CA LYS A 375 10.60 9.72 25.05
C LYS A 375 9.48 10.76 24.91
N ARG A 376 9.82 12.06 24.88
CA ARG A 376 8.86 13.14 24.66
C ARG A 376 8.32 13.12 23.23
N LEU A 377 9.17 12.92 22.23
CA LEU A 377 8.76 12.82 20.82
C LEU A 377 7.75 11.68 20.61
N LEU A 378 8.07 10.47 21.09
CA LEU A 378 7.18 9.33 20.88
C LEU A 378 5.81 9.53 21.55
N ARG A 379 5.80 10.07 22.78
CA ARG A 379 4.54 10.43 23.47
C ARG A 379 3.75 11.50 22.73
N TRP A 380 4.43 12.54 22.23
CA TRP A 380 3.79 13.59 21.42
C TRP A 380 3.18 13.02 20.15
N GLY A 381 3.86 12.09 19.47
CA GLY A 381 3.34 11.44 18.27
C GLY A 381 2.03 10.67 18.53
N VAL A 382 1.97 9.91 19.64
CA VAL A 382 0.73 9.23 20.05
C VAL A 382 -0.40 10.22 20.30
N GLU A 383 -0.14 11.28 21.07
CA GLU A 383 -1.13 12.31 21.40
C GLU A 383 -1.64 13.03 20.14
N GLU A 384 -0.72 13.49 19.29
CA GLU A 384 -1.03 14.28 18.11
C GLU A 384 -1.77 13.46 17.05
N CYS A 385 -1.35 12.22 16.79
CA CYS A 385 -2.03 11.33 15.85
C CYS A 385 -3.41 10.91 16.35
N SER A 386 -3.56 10.64 17.65
CA SER A 386 -4.89 10.34 18.24
C SER A 386 -5.84 11.52 18.05
N ARG A 387 -5.39 12.74 18.37
CA ARG A 387 -6.19 13.97 18.20
C ARG A 387 -6.59 14.22 16.75
N ARG A 388 -5.68 13.98 15.80
CA ARG A 388 -5.92 14.17 14.36
C ARG A 388 -6.68 13.03 13.69
N HIS A 389 -6.92 11.92 14.39
CA HIS A 389 -7.47 10.69 13.83
C HIS A 389 -6.61 10.11 12.68
N ASP A 390 -5.29 10.31 12.75
CA ASP A 390 -4.33 9.71 11.81
C ASP A 390 -3.91 8.33 12.34
N ILE A 391 -4.77 7.33 12.10
CA ILE A 391 -4.65 5.99 12.69
C ILE A 391 -3.37 5.29 12.23
N VAL A 392 -3.01 5.43 10.95
CA VAL A 392 -1.80 4.78 10.41
C VAL A 392 -0.55 5.29 11.14
N SER A 393 -0.37 6.61 11.24
CA SER A 393 0.77 7.18 11.97
C SER A 393 0.72 6.84 13.46
N LEU A 394 -0.47 6.81 14.07
CA LEU A 394 -0.65 6.37 15.46
C LEU A 394 -0.13 4.94 15.68
N LEU A 395 -0.48 4.01 14.78
CA LEU A 395 -0.01 2.62 14.84
C LEU A 395 1.52 2.54 14.79
N TRP A 396 2.18 3.38 14.00
CA TRP A 396 3.64 3.47 13.95
C TRP A 396 4.25 4.02 15.25
N PHE A 397 3.66 5.05 15.86
CA PHE A 397 4.14 5.52 17.17
C PHE A 397 3.91 4.50 18.28
N LEU A 398 2.80 3.74 18.24
CA LEU A 398 2.56 2.64 19.19
C LEU A 398 3.52 1.47 18.95
N TYR A 399 3.85 1.17 17.69
CA TYR A 399 4.93 0.23 17.34
C TYR A 399 6.25 0.65 17.97
N LEU A 400 6.63 1.93 17.88
CA LEU A 400 7.84 2.43 18.54
C LEU A 400 7.76 2.37 20.08
N HIS A 401 6.57 2.47 20.68
CA HIS A 401 6.43 2.22 22.12
C HIS A 401 6.69 0.76 22.48
N LEU A 402 6.22 -0.19 21.67
CA LEU A 402 6.51 -1.61 21.85
C LEU A 402 7.99 -1.92 21.64
N GLN A 403 8.59 -1.38 20.57
CA GLN A 403 9.99 -1.59 20.20
C GLN A 403 10.98 -1.17 21.31
N PHE A 404 10.65 -0.12 22.06
CA PHE A 404 11.52 0.45 23.10
C PHE A 404 10.96 0.29 24.51
N ASP A 405 10.01 -0.62 24.71
CA ASP A 405 9.37 -0.89 26.01
C ASP A 405 8.88 0.37 26.75
N LEU A 406 8.39 1.36 25.98
CA LEU A 406 7.97 2.64 26.51
C LEU A 406 6.55 2.55 27.08
N LYS A 407 6.43 2.72 28.40
CA LYS A 407 5.14 2.65 29.10
C LYS A 407 4.16 3.75 28.68
N LEU A 408 2.95 3.34 28.33
CA LEU A 408 1.81 4.20 28.08
C LEU A 408 1.17 4.66 29.39
N SER A 409 0.97 5.97 29.51
CA SER A 409 0.24 6.55 30.65
C SER A 409 -1.26 6.26 30.54
N LYS A 410 -1.99 6.42 31.65
CA LYS A 410 -3.47 6.31 31.65
C LYS A 410 -4.12 7.29 30.65
N ALA A 411 -3.55 8.48 30.50
CA ALA A 411 -4.05 9.51 29.59
C ALA A 411 -3.83 9.13 28.12
N LEU A 412 -2.61 8.67 27.76
CA LEU A 412 -2.32 8.23 26.40
C LEU A 412 -3.14 7.01 26.02
N LYS A 413 -3.26 6.02 26.92
CA LYS A 413 -4.13 4.85 26.72
C LYS A 413 -5.57 5.28 26.41
N LYS A 414 -6.10 6.22 27.19
CA LYS A 414 -7.47 6.73 27.02
C LYS A 414 -7.63 7.39 25.63
N LEU A 415 -6.70 8.26 25.24
CA LEU A 415 -6.71 8.88 23.90
C LEU A 415 -6.70 7.85 22.79
N CYS A 416 -5.83 6.84 22.87
CA CYS A 416 -5.78 5.77 21.86
C CYS A 416 -7.08 4.98 21.80
N PHE A 417 -7.68 4.65 22.95
CA PHE A 417 -8.93 3.88 22.98
C PHE A 417 -10.11 4.66 22.40
N GLU A 418 -10.17 5.99 22.61
CA GLU A 418 -11.20 6.88 22.07
C GLU A 418 -11.16 7.04 20.54
N VAL A 419 -10.09 6.60 19.87
CA VAL A 419 -10.00 6.57 18.39
C VAL A 419 -10.90 5.48 17.78
N GLU A 420 -11.38 4.52 18.59
CA GLU A 420 -12.31 3.45 18.16
C GLU A 420 -11.80 2.61 16.98
N SER A 421 -10.49 2.34 16.94
CA SER A 421 -9.87 1.52 15.90
C SER A 421 -9.49 0.14 16.41
N VAL A 422 -9.97 -0.90 15.72
CA VAL A 422 -9.67 -2.31 16.01
C VAL A 422 -8.16 -2.59 15.98
N LEU A 423 -7.42 -1.97 15.05
CA LEU A 423 -5.98 -2.14 14.96
C LEU A 423 -5.28 -1.47 16.15
N VAL A 424 -5.72 -0.26 16.55
CA VAL A 424 -5.16 0.44 17.72
C VAL A 424 -5.42 -0.36 19.00
N ASP A 425 -6.64 -0.85 19.17
CA ASP A 425 -7.01 -1.69 20.31
C ASP A 425 -6.18 -2.98 20.37
N LEU A 426 -5.88 -3.59 19.22
CA LEU A 426 -5.01 -4.76 19.17
C LEU A 426 -3.59 -4.44 19.64
N VAL A 427 -3.02 -3.30 19.20
CA VAL A 427 -1.68 -2.87 19.66
C VAL A 427 -1.70 -2.49 21.14
N LEU A 428 -2.79 -1.90 21.66
CA LEU A 428 -2.97 -1.65 23.09
C LEU A 428 -3.05 -2.96 23.89
N ALA A 429 -3.73 -3.99 23.38
CA ALA A 429 -3.78 -5.30 24.01
C ALA A 429 -2.41 -5.98 24.04
N HIS A 430 -1.61 -5.83 22.98
CA HIS A 430 -0.22 -6.29 22.96
C HIS A 430 0.63 -5.54 24.01
N ALA A 431 0.52 -4.22 24.06
CA ALA A 431 1.24 -3.41 25.06
C ALA A 431 0.81 -3.77 26.49
N ASP A 432 -0.48 -4.06 26.73
CA ASP A 432 -0.98 -4.51 28.03
C ASP A 432 -0.40 -5.88 28.42
N HIS A 433 -0.36 -6.82 27.47
CA HIS A 433 0.26 -8.13 27.67
C HIS A 433 1.73 -8.01 28.10
N ASN A 434 2.48 -7.07 27.50
CA ASN A 434 3.88 -6.79 27.85
C ASN A 434 4.02 -5.91 29.12
N GLY A 435 2.93 -5.56 29.80
CA GLY A 435 2.96 -4.73 31.01
C GLY A 435 3.30 -3.26 30.77
N LEU A 436 3.16 -2.79 29.53
CA LEU A 436 3.48 -1.42 29.12
C LEU A 436 2.29 -0.45 29.28
N VAL A 437 1.08 -0.94 29.56
CA VAL A 437 -0.10 -0.09 29.78
C VAL A 437 -0.32 0.17 31.26
N LYS A 438 -0.15 1.43 31.70
CA LYS A 438 -0.36 1.79 33.11
C LYS A 438 -1.84 1.65 33.50
N GLY A 439 -2.11 0.72 34.42
CA GLY A 439 -3.46 0.45 34.94
C GLY A 439 -4.25 -0.59 34.14
N GLY A 440 -3.61 -1.25 33.17
CA GLY A 440 -4.22 -2.31 32.39
C GLY A 440 -5.12 -1.82 31.24
N PHE A 441 -5.56 -2.77 30.40
CA PHE A 441 -6.54 -2.55 29.32
C PHE A 441 -7.86 -3.32 29.55
N ALA A 442 -8.47 -3.11 30.72
CA ALA A 442 -9.69 -3.81 31.13
C ALA A 442 -10.97 -3.35 30.41
N GLU A 443 -10.92 -2.23 29.68
CA GLU A 443 -12.07 -1.70 28.94
C GLU A 443 -12.37 -2.47 27.64
N ALA A 444 -11.38 -3.16 27.08
CA ALA A 444 -11.49 -3.81 25.78
C ALA A 444 -12.63 -4.85 25.68
N PRO A 445 -12.81 -5.78 26.65
CA PRO A 445 -13.91 -6.75 26.60
C PRO A 445 -15.30 -6.12 26.44
N GLY A 446 -15.54 -4.96 27.05
CA GLY A 446 -16.82 -4.25 26.94
C GLY A 446 -17.13 -3.78 25.52
N ARG A 447 -16.12 -3.33 24.76
CA ARG A 447 -16.26 -2.90 23.36
C ARG A 447 -16.61 -4.06 22.43
N TYR A 448 -16.07 -5.24 22.71
CA TYR A 448 -16.13 -6.40 21.80
C TYR A 448 -17.14 -7.48 22.23
N GLN A 449 -17.86 -7.29 23.33
CA GLN A 449 -18.79 -8.28 23.89
C GLN A 449 -19.82 -8.81 22.87
N ASN A 450 -20.39 -7.90 22.07
CA ASN A 450 -21.43 -8.21 21.08
C ASN A 450 -20.89 -8.40 19.65
N ALA A 451 -19.57 -8.36 19.47
CA ALA A 451 -18.95 -8.52 18.18
C ALA A 451 -18.74 -10.01 17.82
N SER A 452 -18.42 -10.29 16.56
CA SER A 452 -18.23 -11.66 16.06
C SER A 452 -17.01 -11.76 15.15
N LEU A 453 -16.57 -12.99 14.85
CA LEU A 453 -15.49 -13.26 13.89
C LEU A 453 -15.89 -12.93 12.44
N GLY A 454 -17.17 -12.66 12.19
CA GLY A 454 -17.66 -12.13 10.92
C GLY A 454 -17.73 -10.60 10.85
N SER A 455 -17.66 -9.89 11.98
CA SER A 455 -17.70 -8.43 11.99
C SER A 455 -16.32 -7.81 11.84
N SER A 456 -16.28 -6.48 11.78
CA SER A 456 -15.04 -5.70 11.71
C SER A 456 -14.13 -5.88 12.93
N ALA A 457 -14.62 -6.50 14.01
CA ALA A 457 -13.83 -6.84 15.18
C ALA A 457 -12.98 -8.11 15.03
N TRP A 458 -13.11 -8.84 13.92
CA TRP A 458 -12.53 -10.18 13.75
C TRP A 458 -11.04 -10.23 14.11
N LEU A 459 -10.28 -9.20 13.74
CA LEU A 459 -8.82 -9.16 13.94
C LEU A 459 -8.47 -9.11 15.43
N PHE A 460 -9.13 -8.23 16.19
CA PHE A 460 -8.94 -8.15 17.64
C PHE A 460 -9.40 -9.44 18.33
N LEU A 461 -10.61 -9.91 18.02
CA LEU A 461 -11.17 -11.13 18.63
C LEU A 461 -10.27 -12.35 18.39
N TYR A 462 -9.84 -12.54 17.15
CA TYR A 462 -9.01 -13.68 16.77
C TYR A 462 -7.65 -13.64 17.46
N GLU A 463 -6.89 -12.54 17.31
CA GLU A 463 -5.51 -12.45 17.81
C GLU A 463 -5.45 -12.53 19.34
N THR A 464 -6.34 -11.81 20.03
CA THR A 464 -6.34 -11.79 21.49
C THR A 464 -6.75 -13.16 22.08
N GLU A 465 -7.67 -13.88 21.43
CA GLU A 465 -8.11 -15.20 21.89
C GLU A 465 -7.10 -16.32 21.57
N VAL A 466 -6.48 -16.30 20.38
CA VAL A 466 -5.43 -17.27 20.01
C VAL A 466 -4.27 -17.20 21.00
N ARG A 467 -3.91 -15.98 21.41
CA ARG A 467 -2.79 -15.70 22.32
C ARG A 467 -3.14 -15.76 23.80
N GLY A 468 -4.42 -15.94 24.14
CA GLY A 468 -4.88 -15.98 25.53
C GLY A 468 -4.65 -14.67 26.29
N TRP A 469 -4.71 -13.53 25.60
CA TRP A 469 -4.53 -12.22 26.23
C TRP A 469 -5.72 -11.85 27.12
N LYS A 470 -5.45 -11.12 28.21
CA LYS A 470 -6.49 -10.68 29.17
C LYS A 470 -7.58 -9.82 28.51
N ALA A 471 -7.23 -9.12 27.44
CA ALA A 471 -8.16 -8.31 26.65
C ALA A 471 -9.28 -9.14 25.97
N ALA A 472 -9.11 -10.47 25.86
CA ALA A 472 -10.13 -11.40 25.35
C ALA A 472 -11.04 -11.98 26.45
N ALA A 473 -10.89 -11.54 27.71
CA ALA A 473 -11.65 -12.11 28.82
C ALA A 473 -13.16 -11.96 28.57
N GLY A 474 -13.88 -13.09 28.48
CA GLY A 474 -15.33 -13.11 28.25
C GLY A 474 -15.75 -12.92 26.78
N THR A 475 -14.82 -12.84 25.83
CA THR A 475 -15.12 -12.65 24.40
C THR A 475 -14.68 -13.82 23.51
N THR A 476 -14.57 -15.04 24.07
CA THR A 476 -14.19 -16.25 23.34
C THR A 476 -15.20 -16.60 22.24
N LYS A 477 -14.78 -16.55 20.97
CA LYS A 477 -15.58 -16.84 19.78
C LYS A 477 -15.04 -18.01 18.94
N ILE A 478 -13.75 -18.36 19.04
CA ILE A 478 -13.16 -19.38 18.17
C ILE A 478 -13.75 -20.76 18.47
N GLY A 479 -14.22 -21.44 17.42
CA GLY A 479 -14.85 -22.76 17.50
C GLY A 479 -16.28 -22.77 18.04
N GLN A 480 -16.86 -21.62 18.35
CA GLN A 480 -18.26 -21.46 18.78
C GLN A 480 -19.21 -21.26 17.59
N SER A 481 -20.48 -20.97 17.84
CA SER A 481 -21.49 -20.69 16.81
C SER A 481 -21.12 -19.52 15.89
N GLU A 482 -20.37 -18.54 16.42
CA GLU A 482 -19.94 -17.34 15.72
C GLU A 482 -18.67 -17.54 14.87
N ASP A 483 -18.05 -18.73 14.92
CA ASP A 483 -16.91 -19.10 14.08
C ASP A 483 -17.42 -19.69 12.74
N PRO A 484 -17.31 -18.95 11.61
CA PRO A 484 -17.91 -19.35 10.33
C PRO A 484 -17.39 -20.70 9.85
N LYS A 485 -18.27 -21.71 9.94
CA LYS A 485 -17.96 -23.13 9.70
C LYS A 485 -16.63 -23.60 10.34
N LYS A 486 -16.28 -23.06 11.51
CA LYS A 486 -15.06 -23.40 12.26
C LYS A 486 -13.76 -23.02 11.54
N PHE A 487 -13.79 -22.00 10.67
CA PHE A 487 -12.61 -21.52 9.92
C PHE A 487 -11.53 -21.00 10.87
N PHE A 488 -11.87 -20.15 11.83
CA PHE A 488 -10.88 -19.58 12.74
C PHE A 488 -10.34 -20.63 13.72
N LYS A 489 -11.14 -21.64 14.08
CA LYS A 489 -10.65 -22.82 14.83
C LYS A 489 -9.59 -23.58 14.04
N LEU A 490 -9.77 -23.73 12.73
CA LEU A 490 -8.77 -24.33 11.86
C LEU A 490 -7.50 -23.46 11.80
N MET A 491 -7.64 -22.15 11.65
CA MET A 491 -6.50 -21.21 11.63
C MET A 491 -5.69 -21.31 12.94
N LYS A 492 -6.36 -21.24 14.10
CA LYS A 492 -5.76 -21.41 15.42
C LYS A 492 -5.01 -22.74 15.57
N LYS A 493 -5.59 -23.85 15.07
CA LYS A 493 -4.97 -25.19 15.16
C LYS A 493 -3.67 -25.28 14.36
N ASN A 494 -3.51 -24.47 13.31
CA ASN A 494 -2.33 -24.50 12.42
C ASN A 494 -1.44 -23.27 12.61
N ASP A 495 -1.51 -22.62 13.78
CA ASP A 495 -0.63 -21.50 14.16
C ASP A 495 -0.63 -20.35 13.14
N VAL A 496 -1.81 -20.02 12.62
CA VAL A 496 -1.99 -18.87 11.72
C VAL A 496 -2.18 -17.61 12.56
N HIS A 497 -1.42 -16.57 12.22
CA HIS A 497 -1.57 -15.24 12.83
C HIS A 497 -1.73 -14.18 11.74
N PHE A 498 -2.49 -13.15 12.04
CA PHE A 498 -2.66 -11.92 11.24
C PHE A 498 -1.96 -10.73 11.90
N TYR A 499 -1.33 -10.93 13.05
CA TYR A 499 -0.49 -9.97 13.73
C TYR A 499 0.73 -10.68 14.30
N ASP A 500 1.91 -10.30 13.84
CA ASP A 500 3.18 -10.90 14.23
C ASP A 500 3.87 -10.09 15.32
N ILE A 501 3.85 -10.62 16.54
CA ILE A 501 4.48 -10.02 17.72
C ILE A 501 6.01 -10.13 17.73
N THR A 502 6.60 -10.78 16.74
CA THR A 502 8.07 -10.92 16.62
C THR A 502 8.67 -9.98 15.58
N ALA A 503 7.84 -9.30 14.79
CA ALA A 503 8.29 -8.41 13.71
C ALA A 503 8.75 -7.04 14.24
N PHE A 504 9.86 -7.05 14.99
CA PHE A 504 10.55 -5.89 15.56
C PHE A 504 12.01 -5.83 15.11
N GLY A 505 12.68 -4.72 15.40
CA GLY A 505 14.06 -4.47 14.95
C GLY A 505 14.16 -4.05 13.47
N VAL A 506 15.39 -3.88 12.99
CA VAL A 506 15.66 -3.37 11.63
C VAL A 506 15.20 -4.37 10.56
N SER A 507 15.45 -5.66 10.79
CA SER A 507 15.13 -6.74 9.84
C SER A 507 13.63 -6.94 9.61
N ALA A 508 12.77 -6.36 10.46
CA ALA A 508 11.33 -6.39 10.26
C ALA A 508 10.87 -5.44 9.14
N PHE A 509 11.64 -4.40 8.82
CA PHE A 509 11.26 -3.44 7.79
C PHE A 509 11.55 -4.00 6.39
N PRO A 510 10.69 -3.72 5.39
CA PRO A 510 10.90 -4.15 4.01
C PRO A 510 11.93 -3.28 3.28
N TRP A 511 12.95 -2.80 4.00
CA TRP A 511 14.03 -1.98 3.46
C TRP A 511 15.27 -2.87 3.29
N SER A 512 16.22 -2.46 2.45
CA SER A 512 17.52 -3.14 2.31
C SER A 512 18.49 -2.84 3.46
N LEU A 513 17.96 -2.42 4.61
CA LEU A 513 18.74 -2.14 5.81
C LEU A 513 18.91 -3.42 6.63
N GLY A 514 20.15 -3.76 6.93
CA GLY A 514 20.54 -4.75 7.94
C GLY A 514 21.05 -4.06 9.20
N GLU A 515 21.28 -4.85 10.26
CA GLU A 515 21.92 -4.34 11.48
C GLU A 515 23.33 -3.81 11.20
N ASP A 516 24.07 -4.48 10.31
CA ASP A 516 25.44 -4.11 9.93
C ASP A 516 25.54 -2.72 9.28
N ASP A 517 24.47 -2.22 8.63
CA ASP A 517 24.48 -0.89 8.01
C ASP A 517 24.60 0.26 9.04
N PHE A 518 24.38 -0.03 10.34
CA PHE A 518 24.45 0.95 11.44
C PHE A 518 25.76 0.90 12.23
N TYR A 519 26.71 0.07 11.80
CA TYR A 519 28.05 -0.01 12.37
C TYR A 519 29.08 0.31 11.29
N PRO A 520 30.02 1.25 11.54
CA PRO A 520 31.00 1.62 10.53
C PRO A 520 31.90 0.41 10.24
N THR A 521 31.70 -0.21 9.08
CA THR A 521 32.64 -1.15 8.49
C THR A 521 33.47 -0.39 7.46
N HIS A 522 34.79 -0.38 7.63
CA HIS A 522 35.73 0.11 6.62
C HIS A 522 35.79 -0.87 5.45
N GLU A 523 34.72 -0.98 4.69
CA GLU A 523 34.72 -1.60 3.36
C GLU A 523 33.49 -1.06 2.62
N ASP A 524 33.70 0.04 1.91
CA ASP A 524 32.76 0.57 0.91
C ASP A 524 32.60 -0.46 -0.22
N THR A 525 31.79 -1.49 0.00
CA THR A 525 31.04 -2.05 -1.10
C THR A 525 29.79 -1.20 -1.26
N GLU A 526 29.85 -0.25 -2.19
CA GLU A 526 28.68 0.44 -2.74
C GLU A 526 27.72 -0.61 -3.34
N ASN A 527 26.99 -1.33 -2.49
CA ASN A 527 25.81 -2.05 -2.91
C ASN A 527 24.68 -1.02 -2.99
N TRP A 528 24.71 -0.30 -4.11
CA TRP A 528 23.58 0.45 -4.62
C TRP A 528 22.31 -0.39 -4.43
N LEU A 529 21.24 0.27 -3.98
CA LEU A 529 19.90 -0.31 -4.03
C LEU A 529 19.54 -0.51 -5.51
N ASP A 530 19.94 -1.66 -6.04
CA ASP A 530 19.69 -2.04 -7.41
C ASP A 530 18.21 -2.48 -7.51
N PHE A 531 17.37 -1.53 -7.93
CA PHE A 531 16.05 -1.84 -8.46
C PHE A 531 16.12 -2.24 -9.94
N ASP A 532 17.32 -2.29 -10.55
CA ASP A 532 17.57 -2.39 -11.99
C ASP A 532 18.01 -3.80 -12.44
N GLY A 533 17.99 -4.80 -11.55
CA GLY A 533 18.16 -6.19 -11.94
C GLY A 533 16.94 -6.72 -12.70
N LEU A 534 17.01 -6.68 -14.04
CA LEU A 534 16.14 -7.34 -15.06
C LEU A 534 15.34 -6.40 -15.96
N ASP A 535 16.00 -5.43 -16.62
CA ASP A 535 15.55 -4.86 -17.90
C ASP A 535 16.51 -5.29 -19.03
N ALA A 536 16.78 -6.59 -19.13
CA ALA A 536 17.41 -7.18 -20.30
C ALA A 536 16.37 -8.09 -20.97
N ASP A 537 15.48 -7.46 -21.75
CA ASP A 537 14.90 -8.06 -22.94
C ASP A 537 14.56 -6.91 -23.91
N GLU A 538 15.12 -7.04 -25.10
CA GLU A 538 15.25 -6.08 -26.19
C GLU A 538 13.88 -5.59 -26.73
N ASP A 539 13.69 -4.28 -26.83
CA ASP A 539 12.70 -3.64 -27.71
C ASP A 539 13.39 -3.42 -29.09
N ASP A 540 13.69 -4.51 -29.81
CA ASP A 540 14.01 -4.45 -31.23
C ASP A 540 12.70 -4.62 -32.02
N ASP A 541 12.08 -3.48 -32.34
CA ASP A 541 11.25 -3.31 -33.53
C ASP A 541 11.28 -1.81 -33.88
N GLU A 542 12.43 -1.41 -34.45
CA GLU A 542 12.55 -0.20 -35.25
C GLU A 542 11.79 -0.39 -36.56
N ASP A 543 10.54 0.07 -36.63
CA ASP A 543 9.95 0.42 -37.93
C ASP A 543 10.02 1.94 -38.13
N TYR A 544 10.93 2.28 -39.03
CA TYR A 544 11.36 3.60 -39.45
C TYR A 544 10.21 4.44 -40.02
N PHE A 545 10.34 5.75 -39.78
CA PHE A 545 9.71 6.78 -40.60
C PHE A 545 9.97 6.54 -42.09
N VAL A 546 8.90 6.48 -42.88
CA VAL A 546 8.96 6.87 -44.30
C VAL A 546 7.82 7.85 -44.55
N TYR A 547 8.24 9.05 -44.96
CA TYR A 547 7.55 10.30 -45.30
C TYR A 547 6.04 10.27 -45.57
#